data_AF-A0A1H1QGU7-F1
#
_entry.id   AF-A0A1H1QGU7-F1
#
_cell.length_a   1.000
_cell.length_b   1.000
_cell.length_c   1.000
_cell.angle_alpha   90.00
_cell.angle_beta   90.00
_cell.angle_gamma   90.00
#
_symmetry.space_group_name_H-M   'P 1'
#
loop_
_entity.id
_entity.type
_entity.pdbx_description
1 polymer ?
#
loop_
_entity_poly.entity_id
_entity_poly.type
_entity_poly.pdbx_seq_one_letter_code
_entity_poly.pdbx_strand_id
1 'polypeptide(L)'
;MTMHLGRTITTGVISAAMLIGLFAAMNAGQPLRADDTADPSLAPGLAFALLALFSIFSVAISFGRWSSKHERQMREKSGPTFLMVLNEYSLSGILTMGAVQGACLSLAMLIARGFAVDTGIPGTIWADFSASPLPFFAAFAAAWASTNIGLAYLSLVMLVRRVIALALLSLLLFLALGVGIMMAFGWLESADPVAGFLVAVLALLVTIPMLIGSRKLALAAGPARI
;
A
#
# COMPACT_ATOMS: atom_id res chain seq x y z
N MET A 1 18.54 15.44 1.13
CA MET A 1 17.89 14.52 0.17
C MET A 1 17.99 13.04 0.59
N THR A 2 19.12 12.58 1.13
CA THR A 2 19.37 11.17 1.54
C THR A 2 18.50 10.64 2.68
N MET A 3 18.06 11.51 3.60
CA MET A 3 17.30 11.10 4.80
C MET A 3 15.86 10.64 4.50
N HIS A 4 15.27 11.06 3.39
CA HIS A 4 13.91 10.69 3.00
C HIS A 4 13.88 9.31 2.32
N LEU A 5 14.85 9.04 1.43
CA LEU A 5 14.94 7.76 0.72
C LEU A 5 15.18 6.59 1.69
N GLY A 6 16.10 6.75 2.66
CA GLY A 6 16.37 5.71 3.66
C GLY A 6 15.14 5.35 4.50
N ARG A 7 14.28 6.34 4.80
CA ARG A 7 13.02 6.11 5.53
C ARG A 7 12.00 5.35 4.68
N THR A 8 11.82 5.77 3.43
CA THR A 8 10.93 5.11 2.47
C THR A 8 11.34 3.65 2.24
N ILE A 9 12.64 3.38 2.14
CA ILE A 9 13.17 2.01 2.05
C ILE A 9 12.86 1.24 3.34
N THR A 10 13.12 1.85 4.51
CA THR A 10 12.85 1.20 5.80
C THR A 10 11.37 0.81 5.95
N THR A 11 10.45 1.69 5.55
CA THR A 11 9.00 1.39 5.60
C THR A 11 8.61 0.29 4.63
N GLY A 12 9.18 0.29 3.42
CA GLY A 12 8.98 -0.79 2.45
C GLY A 12 9.48 -2.14 2.94
N VAL A 13 10.67 -2.18 3.54
CA VAL A 13 11.25 -3.39 4.13
C VAL A 13 10.40 -3.90 5.29
N ILE A 14 9.92 -3.02 6.17
CA ILE A 14 9.04 -3.42 7.29
C ILE A 14 7.73 -4.00 6.77
N SER A 15 7.09 -3.35 5.79
CA SER A 15 5.84 -3.87 5.20
C SER A 15 6.05 -5.21 4.50
N ALA A 16 7.16 -5.38 3.77
CA ALA A 16 7.53 -6.65 3.15
C ALA A 16 7.72 -7.76 4.19
N ALA A 17 8.46 -7.48 5.27
CA ALA A 17 8.66 -8.43 6.36
C ALA A 17 7.34 -8.79 7.07
N MET A 18 6.44 -7.82 7.26
CA MET A 18 5.11 -8.08 7.82
C MET A 18 4.26 -8.95 6.90
N LEU A 19 4.30 -8.72 5.58
CA LEU A 19 3.61 -9.56 4.60
C LEU A 19 4.10 -11.01 4.70
N ILE A 20 5.42 -11.23 4.62
CA ILE A 20 6.03 -12.56 4.73
C ILE A 20 5.67 -13.21 6.07
N GLY A 21 5.81 -12.47 7.16
CA GLY A 21 5.56 -12.96 8.51
C GLY A 21 4.11 -13.35 8.74
N LEU A 22 3.14 -12.53 8.31
CA LEU A 22 1.71 -12.85 8.43
C LEU A 22 1.31 -13.99 7.50
N PHE A 23 1.82 -14.00 6.27
CA PHE A 23 1.58 -15.11 5.33
C PHE A 23 2.06 -16.45 5.91
N ALA A 24 3.26 -16.45 6.50
CA ALA A 24 3.79 -17.63 7.19
C ALA A 24 3.00 -17.98 8.46
N ALA A 25 2.65 -17.00 9.29
CA ALA A 25 1.92 -17.21 10.55
C ALA A 25 0.48 -17.71 10.34
N MET A 26 -0.15 -17.33 9.23
CA MET A 26 -1.47 -17.81 8.81
C MET A 26 -1.39 -19.18 8.12
N ASN A 27 -0.24 -19.86 8.17
CA ASN A 27 0.01 -21.19 7.64
C ASN A 27 -0.30 -21.37 6.13
N ALA A 28 -0.39 -20.27 5.38
CA ALA A 28 -0.56 -20.34 3.91
C ALA A 28 0.69 -20.88 3.19
N GLY A 29 1.81 -21.03 3.92
CA GLY A 29 3.09 -21.48 3.40
C GLY A 29 3.62 -22.80 3.94
N GLN A 30 3.12 -23.36 5.04
CA GLN A 30 3.57 -24.67 5.55
C GLN A 30 2.49 -25.29 6.45
N PRO A 31 2.40 -26.63 6.53
CA PRO A 31 1.72 -27.30 7.63
C PRO A 31 2.57 -27.20 8.90
N LEU A 32 2.63 -26.02 9.52
CA LEU A 32 3.36 -25.78 10.79
C LEU A 32 2.56 -26.28 12.01
N ARG A 33 1.33 -26.75 11.80
CA ARG A 33 0.48 -27.39 12.80
C ARG A 33 -0.26 -28.52 12.10
N ALA A 34 -0.24 -29.73 12.68
CA ALA A 34 -1.07 -30.85 12.24
C ALA A 34 -2.56 -30.63 12.56
N ASP A 35 -3.02 -29.38 12.52
CA ASP A 35 -4.41 -29.01 12.63
C ASP A 35 -4.96 -28.87 11.21
N ASP A 36 -5.92 -29.72 10.86
CA ASP A 36 -6.66 -29.78 9.58
C ASP A 36 -7.46 -28.49 9.24
N THR A 37 -7.21 -27.37 9.92
CA THR A 37 -8.02 -26.14 9.84
C THR A 37 -7.46 -25.10 8.87
N ALA A 38 -6.19 -25.20 8.46
CA ALA A 38 -5.60 -24.28 7.50
C ALA A 38 -5.76 -24.84 6.08
N ASP A 39 -6.67 -24.25 5.29
CA ASP A 39 -6.85 -24.60 3.89
C ASP A 39 -5.75 -23.93 3.04
N PRO A 40 -4.78 -24.71 2.49
CA PRO A 40 -3.69 -24.16 1.70
C PRO A 40 -4.16 -23.52 0.39
N SER A 41 -5.38 -23.82 -0.08
CA SER A 41 -5.95 -23.21 -1.29
C SER A 41 -6.24 -21.72 -1.14
N LEU A 42 -6.25 -21.20 0.09
CA LEU A 42 -6.43 -19.79 0.39
C LEU A 42 -5.12 -18.98 0.29
N ALA A 43 -3.98 -19.64 0.03
CA ALA A 43 -2.68 -18.97 -0.06
C ALA A 43 -2.63 -17.83 -1.10
N PRO A 44 -3.11 -17.99 -2.35
CA PRO A 44 -3.17 -16.89 -3.31
C PRO A 44 -3.98 -15.71 -2.74
N GLY A 45 -5.19 -16.00 -2.25
CA GLY A 45 -6.13 -15.03 -1.66
C GLY A 45 -5.49 -14.23 -0.56
N LEU A 46 -4.82 -14.92 0.35
CA LEU A 46 -4.16 -14.29 1.47
C LEU A 46 -2.99 -13.41 1.02
N ALA A 47 -2.16 -13.88 0.10
CA ALA A 47 -1.01 -13.13 -0.39
C ALA A 47 -1.45 -11.81 -1.04
N PHE A 48 -2.44 -11.86 -1.92
CA PHE A 48 -2.99 -10.68 -2.60
C PHE A 48 -3.76 -9.76 -1.65
N ALA A 49 -4.46 -10.30 -0.64
CA ALA A 49 -5.11 -9.51 0.41
C ALA A 49 -4.08 -8.76 1.27
N LEU A 50 -3.00 -9.41 1.69
CA LEU A 50 -1.92 -8.79 2.44
C LEU A 50 -1.17 -7.75 1.59
N LEU A 51 -0.96 -8.03 0.30
CA LEU A 51 -0.39 -7.08 -0.67
C LEU A 51 -1.25 -5.81 -0.76
N ALA A 52 -2.58 -5.94 -0.91
CA ALA A 52 -3.52 -4.83 -0.90
C ALA A 52 -3.46 -4.04 0.42
N LEU A 53 -3.52 -4.75 1.55
CA LEU A 53 -3.47 -4.13 2.88
C LEU A 53 -2.18 -3.33 3.07
N PHE A 54 -1.01 -3.94 2.85
CA PHE A 54 0.26 -3.29 3.10
C PHE A 54 0.60 -2.21 2.07
N SER A 55 0.10 -2.29 0.84
CA SER A 55 0.30 -1.22 -0.15
C SER A 55 -0.44 0.06 0.23
N ILE A 56 -1.69 -0.03 0.71
CA ILE A 56 -2.47 1.13 1.19
C ILE A 56 -1.97 1.64 2.54
N PHE A 57 -1.80 0.75 3.52
CA PHE A 57 -1.53 1.13 4.91
C PHE A 57 -0.06 1.47 5.20
N SER A 58 0.88 1.17 4.28
CA SER A 58 2.27 1.64 4.37
C SER A 58 2.39 3.15 4.50
N VAL A 59 1.45 3.89 3.92
CA VAL A 59 1.32 5.34 4.05
C VAL A 59 1.09 5.72 5.52
N ALA A 60 0.14 5.07 6.18
CA ALA A 60 -0.14 5.30 7.60
C ALA A 60 1.06 4.96 8.49
N ILE A 61 1.84 3.92 8.18
CA ILE A 61 3.06 3.55 8.93
C ILE A 61 4.15 4.61 8.74
N SER A 62 4.33 5.09 7.49
CA SER A 62 5.34 6.09 7.12
C SER A 62 5.10 7.44 7.80
N PHE A 63 3.83 7.82 7.96
CA PHE A 63 3.44 9.11 8.55
C PHE A 63 3.06 9.02 10.04
N GLY A 64 2.52 7.90 10.52
CA GLY A 64 2.15 7.69 11.92
C GLY A 64 3.35 7.66 12.89
N ARG A 65 4.50 7.12 12.44
CA ARG A 65 5.78 7.21 13.18
C ARG A 65 6.26 8.65 13.38
N TRP A 66 5.78 9.59 12.56
CA TRP A 66 6.09 11.00 12.71
C TRP A 66 5.20 11.65 13.76
N SER A 67 3.90 11.33 13.80
CA SER A 67 2.96 11.85 14.80
C SER A 67 3.53 11.71 16.21
N SER A 68 4.02 10.54 16.60
CA SER A 68 4.50 10.31 17.98
C SER A 68 5.84 10.96 18.33
N LYS A 69 6.80 11.02 17.38
CA LYS A 69 8.10 11.69 17.60
C LYS A 69 7.97 13.21 17.57
N HIS A 70 7.10 13.74 16.72
CA HIS A 70 6.80 15.17 16.74
C HIS A 70 5.87 15.50 17.91
N GLU A 71 4.82 14.76 18.23
CA GLU A 71 4.00 15.00 19.44
C GLU A 71 4.83 15.15 20.72
N ARG A 72 5.92 14.38 20.88
CA ARG A 72 6.91 14.55 21.96
C ARG A 72 7.70 15.86 21.91
N GLN A 73 7.99 16.39 20.72
CA GLN A 73 8.60 17.71 20.49
C GLN A 73 7.58 18.87 20.48
N MET A 74 6.28 18.56 20.42
CA MET A 74 5.17 19.52 20.16
C MET A 74 4.37 19.90 21.41
N ARG A 75 4.66 19.30 22.57
CA ARG A 75 4.13 19.78 23.85
C ARG A 75 4.65 21.18 24.23
N GLU A 76 5.59 21.75 23.46
CA GLU A 76 6.25 23.03 23.78
C GLU A 76 5.96 24.19 22.82
N LYS A 77 5.38 24.01 21.63
CA LYS A 77 5.02 25.12 20.72
C LYS A 77 3.97 24.71 19.68
N SER A 78 2.99 25.60 19.44
CA SER A 78 1.86 25.45 18.50
C SER A 78 2.25 24.72 17.20
N GLY A 79 1.77 23.48 17.04
CA GLY A 79 2.37 22.49 16.15
C GLY A 79 2.05 22.63 14.65
N PRO A 80 2.86 22.00 13.79
CA PRO A 80 2.64 21.96 12.37
C PRO A 80 1.69 20.83 11.96
N THR A 81 0.82 21.18 11.02
CA THR A 81 -0.13 20.29 10.36
C THR A 81 0.60 19.38 9.35
N PHE A 82 0.06 18.22 8.97
CA PHE A 82 0.58 17.41 7.86
C PHE A 82 0.72 18.16 6.52
N LEU A 83 0.15 19.37 6.38
CA LEU A 83 0.51 20.39 5.38
C LEU A 83 2.01 20.69 5.35
N MET A 84 2.68 20.73 6.50
CA MET A 84 4.13 20.92 6.62
C MET A 84 4.88 19.68 6.13
N VAL A 85 4.35 18.47 6.36
CA VAL A 85 4.87 17.20 5.83
C VAL A 85 4.69 17.09 4.30
N LEU A 86 3.55 17.55 3.79
CA LEU A 86 3.25 17.69 2.34
C LEU A 86 4.15 18.73 1.65
N ASN A 87 4.56 19.77 2.38
CA ASN A 87 5.52 20.77 1.96
C ASN A 87 6.98 20.27 2.06
N GLU A 88 7.32 19.48 3.08
CA GLU A 88 8.66 18.92 3.27
C GLU A 88 8.99 17.79 2.28
N TYR A 89 8.01 16.97 1.90
CA TYR A 89 8.21 15.99 0.83
C TYR A 89 8.05 16.63 -0.55
N SER A 90 9.15 16.67 -1.31
CA SER A 90 9.10 16.96 -2.74
C SER A 90 8.16 16.01 -3.46
N LEU A 91 7.56 16.45 -4.57
CA LEU A 91 6.73 15.60 -5.43
C LEU A 91 7.47 14.29 -5.81
N SER A 92 8.78 14.41 -6.07
CA SER A 92 9.66 13.27 -6.33
C SER A 92 9.73 12.30 -5.16
N GLY A 93 9.84 12.78 -3.91
CA GLY A 93 9.85 11.94 -2.71
C GLY A 93 8.56 11.15 -2.54
N ILE A 94 7.41 11.77 -2.80
CA ILE A 94 6.10 11.11 -2.71
C ILE A 94 5.95 10.04 -3.79
N LEU A 95 6.34 10.33 -5.03
CA LEU A 95 6.28 9.34 -6.12
C LEU A 95 7.24 8.17 -5.91
N THR A 96 8.41 8.41 -5.29
CA THR A 96 9.35 7.33 -4.95
C THR A 96 8.83 6.40 -3.86
N MET A 97 7.90 6.84 -2.99
CA MET A 97 7.29 5.97 -1.99
C MET A 97 6.52 4.82 -2.63
N GLY A 98 5.69 5.12 -3.62
CA GLY A 98 4.93 4.08 -4.31
C GLY A 98 5.82 3.09 -5.06
N ALA A 99 6.89 3.57 -5.72
CA ALA A 99 7.84 2.70 -6.42
C ALA A 99 8.61 1.78 -5.46
N VAL A 100 9.15 2.32 -4.37
CA VAL A 100 9.87 1.52 -3.37
C VAL A 100 8.94 0.52 -2.71
N GLN A 101 7.72 0.94 -2.36
CA GLN A 101 6.72 0.04 -1.77
C GLN A 101 6.34 -1.08 -2.73
N GLY A 102 6.10 -0.77 -4.01
CA GLY A 102 5.81 -1.75 -5.04
C GLY A 102 6.93 -2.77 -5.18
N ALA A 103 8.19 -2.33 -5.19
CA ALA A 103 9.34 -3.23 -5.29
C ALA A 103 9.45 -4.16 -4.07
N CYS A 104 9.40 -3.60 -2.86
CA CYS A 104 9.49 -4.38 -1.62
C CYS A 104 8.37 -5.40 -1.48
N LEU A 105 7.13 -5.01 -1.77
CA LEU A 105 5.98 -5.92 -1.64
C LEU A 105 5.94 -6.98 -2.74
N SER A 106 6.37 -6.66 -3.97
CA SER A 106 6.45 -7.67 -5.04
C SER A 106 7.54 -8.70 -4.78
N LEU A 107 8.66 -8.27 -4.19
CA LEU A 107 9.69 -9.19 -3.70
C LEU A 107 9.16 -10.06 -2.56
N ALA A 108 8.38 -9.48 -1.64
CA ALA A 108 7.73 -10.22 -0.57
C ALA A 108 6.74 -11.26 -1.10
N MET A 109 5.96 -10.93 -2.14
CA MET A 109 5.08 -11.85 -2.85
C MET A 109 5.85 -13.00 -3.50
N LEU A 110 6.97 -12.70 -4.16
CA LEU A 110 7.82 -13.73 -4.76
C LEU A 110 8.37 -14.69 -3.70
N ILE A 111 8.80 -14.15 -2.55
CA ILE A 111 9.26 -14.94 -1.41
C ILE A 111 8.12 -15.81 -0.87
N ALA A 112 6.95 -15.21 -0.61
CA ALA A 112 5.75 -15.93 -0.16
C ALA A 112 5.35 -17.06 -1.12
N ARG A 113 5.35 -16.79 -2.42
CA ARG A 113 5.07 -17.76 -3.47
C ARG A 113 6.08 -18.91 -3.50
N GLY A 114 7.34 -18.61 -3.22
CA GLY A 114 8.43 -19.59 -3.24
C GLY A 114 8.32 -20.68 -2.18
N PHE A 115 7.58 -20.44 -1.10
CA PHE A 115 7.31 -21.45 -0.08
C PHE A 115 5.82 -21.76 0.09
N ALA A 116 4.93 -21.21 -0.74
CA ALA A 116 3.50 -21.55 -0.69
C ALA A 116 3.25 -23.03 -1.01
N VAL A 117 2.33 -23.65 -0.27
CA VAL A 117 1.92 -25.06 -0.50
C VAL A 117 1.07 -25.15 -1.77
N ASP A 118 0.06 -24.28 -1.90
CA ASP A 118 -0.70 -24.17 -3.14
C ASP A 118 -0.05 -23.16 -4.08
N THR A 119 0.36 -23.69 -5.23
CA THR A 119 0.96 -22.93 -6.31
C THR A 119 -0.08 -22.27 -7.21
N GLY A 120 -1.37 -22.56 -7.02
CA GLY A 120 -2.49 -22.03 -7.80
C GLY A 120 -2.66 -22.68 -9.16
N ILE A 121 -3.58 -22.10 -9.94
CA ILE A 121 -3.99 -22.59 -11.25
C ILE A 121 -3.01 -22.08 -12.32
N PRO A 122 -2.42 -22.95 -13.16
CA PRO A 122 -1.53 -22.51 -14.24
C PRO A 122 -2.15 -21.44 -15.15
N GLY A 123 -1.34 -20.48 -15.59
CA GLY A 123 -1.82 -19.36 -16.42
C GLY A 123 -2.49 -18.23 -15.63
N THR A 124 -2.39 -18.26 -14.29
CA THR A 124 -2.78 -17.14 -13.42
C THR A 124 -1.55 -16.38 -12.95
N ILE A 125 -1.75 -15.12 -12.55
CA ILE A 125 -0.69 -14.30 -11.95
C ILE A 125 -0.01 -14.99 -10.77
N TRP A 126 -0.77 -15.60 -9.86
CA TRP A 126 -0.17 -16.28 -8.70
C TRP A 126 0.69 -17.48 -9.11
N ALA A 127 0.19 -18.31 -10.03
CA ALA A 127 0.92 -19.51 -10.45
C ALA A 127 2.21 -19.16 -11.18
N ASP A 128 2.17 -18.16 -12.06
CA ASP A 128 3.27 -17.83 -12.96
C ASP A 128 4.30 -16.86 -12.36
N PHE A 129 4.14 -16.48 -11.08
CA PHE A 129 4.95 -15.46 -10.40
C PHE A 129 6.45 -15.76 -10.35
N SER A 130 6.83 -17.05 -10.34
CA SER A 130 8.23 -17.50 -10.40
C SER A 130 8.68 -17.92 -11.80
N ALA A 131 7.75 -18.11 -12.73
CA ALA A 131 8.01 -18.60 -14.08
C ALA A 131 8.17 -17.47 -15.10
N SER A 132 7.62 -16.28 -14.82
CA SER A 132 7.67 -15.14 -15.73
C SER A 132 7.77 -13.81 -14.96
N PRO A 133 8.32 -12.76 -15.58
CA PRO A 133 8.44 -11.44 -14.93
C PRO A 133 7.12 -10.65 -14.92
N LEU A 134 6.13 -11.00 -15.76
CA LEU A 134 4.90 -10.24 -15.90
C LEU A 134 4.10 -10.12 -14.59
N PRO A 135 3.83 -11.22 -13.85
CA PRO A 135 3.10 -11.17 -12.58
C PRO A 135 3.79 -10.30 -11.53
N PHE A 136 5.13 -10.33 -11.49
CA PHE A 136 5.91 -9.45 -10.63
C PHE A 136 5.66 -7.97 -10.98
N PHE A 137 5.71 -7.62 -12.27
CA PHE A 137 5.42 -6.26 -12.70
C PHE A 137 3.95 -5.85 -12.49
N ALA A 138 3.01 -6.79 -12.61
CA ALA A 138 1.60 -6.55 -12.30
C ALA A 138 1.41 -6.24 -10.82
N ALA A 139 1.98 -7.06 -9.92
CA ALA A 139 1.97 -6.81 -8.47
C ALA A 139 2.67 -5.50 -8.12
N PHE A 140 3.80 -5.19 -8.77
CA PHE A 140 4.54 -3.94 -8.58
C PHE A 140 3.68 -2.73 -8.95
N ALA A 141 3.08 -2.74 -10.14
CA ALA A 141 2.24 -1.64 -10.63
C ALA A 141 0.98 -1.48 -9.77
N ALA A 142 0.34 -2.58 -9.38
CA ALA A 142 -0.84 -2.58 -8.52
C ALA A 142 -0.52 -2.03 -7.12
N ALA A 143 0.59 -2.49 -6.51
CA ALA A 143 1.04 -2.00 -5.21
C ALA A 143 1.41 -0.52 -5.26
N TRP A 144 2.09 -0.06 -6.31
CA TRP A 144 2.39 1.37 -6.49
C TRP A 144 1.09 2.17 -6.65
N ALA A 145 0.17 1.75 -7.53
CA ALA A 145 -1.11 2.42 -7.73
C ALA A 145 -1.89 2.54 -6.41
N SER A 146 -1.94 1.46 -5.64
CA SER A 146 -2.57 1.39 -4.31
C SER A 146 -1.93 2.35 -3.30
N THR A 147 -0.59 2.42 -3.24
CA THR A 147 0.12 3.40 -2.41
C THR A 147 -0.19 4.83 -2.83
N ASN A 148 -0.26 5.12 -4.15
CA ASN A 148 -0.66 6.44 -4.65
C ASN A 148 -2.08 6.82 -4.22
N ILE A 149 -3.02 5.87 -4.26
CA ILE A 149 -4.40 6.07 -3.77
C ILE A 149 -4.40 6.41 -2.29
N GLY A 150 -3.66 5.66 -1.46
CA GLY A 150 -3.52 5.95 -0.03
C GLY A 150 -2.96 7.34 0.25
N LEU A 151 -1.93 7.76 -0.50
CA LEU A 151 -1.33 9.09 -0.40
C LEU A 151 -2.28 10.20 -0.85
N ALA A 152 -3.02 9.97 -1.95
CA ALA A 152 -3.98 10.91 -2.49
C ALA A 152 -5.13 11.13 -1.50
N TYR A 153 -5.66 10.03 -0.96
CA TYR A 153 -6.69 10.05 0.05
C TYR A 153 -6.23 10.78 1.32
N LEU A 154 -5.03 10.47 1.82
CA LEU A 154 -4.47 11.16 2.99
C LEU A 154 -4.33 12.66 2.76
N SER A 155 -3.97 13.07 1.53
CA SER A 155 -3.93 14.49 1.14
C SER A 155 -5.32 15.14 1.19
N LEU A 156 -6.38 14.43 0.80
CA LEU A 156 -7.75 14.95 0.81
C LEU A 156 -8.33 15.06 2.23
N VAL A 157 -8.08 14.08 3.10
CA VAL A 157 -8.53 14.13 4.51
C VAL A 157 -8.05 15.40 5.23
N MET A 158 -6.90 15.93 4.83
CA MET A 158 -6.36 17.19 5.37
C MET A 158 -7.28 18.38 5.21
N LEU A 159 -8.01 18.44 4.08
CA LEU A 159 -8.95 19.55 3.83
C LEU A 159 -10.13 19.51 4.80
N VAL A 160 -10.46 18.34 5.32
CA VAL A 160 -11.77 18.04 5.89
C VAL A 160 -11.69 17.80 7.40
N ARG A 161 -10.49 17.59 7.94
CA ARG A 161 -10.20 17.27 9.35
C ARG A 161 -10.78 18.24 10.40
N ARG A 162 -11.18 19.45 10.02
CA ARG A 162 -11.76 20.45 10.93
C ARG A 162 -13.25 20.20 11.20
N VAL A 163 -13.89 19.31 10.46
CA VAL A 163 -15.31 18.96 10.61
C VAL A 163 -15.43 17.49 10.98
N ILE A 164 -15.80 17.20 12.23
CA ILE A 164 -15.84 15.83 12.80
C ILE A 164 -16.71 14.88 11.94
N ALA A 165 -17.88 15.34 11.49
CA ALA A 165 -18.78 14.53 10.66
C ALA A 165 -18.14 14.14 9.32
N LEU A 166 -17.44 15.09 8.68
CA LEU A 166 -16.78 14.82 7.41
C LEU A 166 -15.47 14.02 7.60
N ALA A 167 -14.81 14.14 8.76
CA ALA A 167 -13.69 13.28 9.13
C ALA A 167 -14.12 11.81 9.32
N LEU A 168 -15.23 11.57 10.02
CA LEU A 168 -15.82 10.23 10.16
C LEU A 168 -16.29 9.67 8.81
N LEU A 169 -16.96 10.49 7.99
CA LEU A 169 -17.35 10.10 6.64
C LEU A 169 -16.14 9.74 5.78
N SER A 170 -15.06 10.52 5.86
CA SER A 170 -13.83 10.22 5.15
C SER A 170 -13.29 8.86 5.59
N LEU A 171 -13.16 8.59 6.90
CA LEU A 171 -12.68 7.31 7.41
C LEU A 171 -13.49 6.12 6.85
N LEU A 172 -14.82 6.25 6.77
CA LEU A 172 -15.70 5.24 6.15
C LEU A 172 -15.42 5.07 4.65
N LEU A 173 -15.23 6.18 3.92
CA LEU A 173 -14.86 6.14 2.49
C LEU A 173 -13.49 5.49 2.28
N PHE A 174 -12.53 5.72 3.18
CA PHE A 174 -11.23 5.05 3.13
C PHE A 174 -11.35 3.55 3.34
N LEU A 175 -12.18 3.14 4.30
CA LEU A 175 -12.44 1.73 4.55
C LEU A 175 -13.09 1.08 3.32
N ALA A 176 -14.10 1.72 2.75
CA ALA A 176 -14.75 1.24 1.52
C ALA A 176 -13.77 1.15 0.34
N LEU A 177 -12.90 2.15 0.18
CA LEU A 177 -11.84 2.15 -0.83
C LEU A 177 -10.83 1.02 -0.59
N GLY A 178 -10.45 0.78 0.66
CA GLY A 178 -9.61 -0.34 1.07
C GLY A 178 -10.22 -1.70 0.73
N VAL A 179 -11.52 -1.88 1.01
CA VAL A 179 -12.28 -3.08 0.64
C VAL A 179 -12.33 -3.24 -0.88
N GLY A 180 -12.60 -2.17 -1.62
CA GLY A 180 -12.62 -2.20 -3.09
C GLY A 180 -11.26 -2.58 -3.68
N ILE A 181 -10.17 -2.08 -3.10
CA ILE A 181 -8.81 -2.46 -3.51
C ILE A 181 -8.53 -3.92 -3.15
N MET A 182 -8.90 -4.39 -1.96
CA MET A 182 -8.76 -5.82 -1.61
C MET A 182 -9.50 -6.73 -2.61
N MET A 183 -10.73 -6.37 -3.01
CA MET A 183 -11.46 -7.11 -4.04
C MET A 183 -10.76 -7.08 -5.40
N ALA A 184 -10.21 -5.93 -5.80
CA ALA A 184 -9.45 -5.82 -7.05
C ALA A 184 -8.17 -6.69 -7.05
N PHE A 185 -7.50 -6.80 -5.90
CA PHE A 185 -6.35 -7.69 -5.73
C PHE A 185 -6.76 -9.17 -5.70
N GLY A 186 -7.93 -9.51 -5.13
CA GLY A 186 -8.49 -10.85 -5.23
C GLY A 186 -8.84 -11.24 -6.68
N TRP A 187 -9.29 -10.30 -7.51
CA TRP A 187 -9.38 -10.56 -8.96
C TRP A 187 -8.01 -10.74 -9.60
N LEU A 188 -7.01 -9.93 -9.21
CA LEU A 188 -5.67 -9.95 -9.79
C LEU A 188 -4.97 -11.30 -9.61
N GLU A 189 -5.23 -12.01 -8.52
CA GLU A 189 -4.59 -13.32 -8.25
C GLU A 189 -4.90 -14.37 -9.32
N SER A 190 -6.13 -14.33 -9.84
CA SER A 190 -6.71 -15.30 -10.75
C SER A 190 -6.74 -14.81 -12.19
N ALA A 191 -6.34 -13.55 -12.41
CA ALA A 191 -6.24 -12.97 -13.72
C ALA A 191 -5.12 -13.62 -14.53
N ASP A 192 -5.33 -13.68 -15.85
CA ASP A 192 -4.26 -13.93 -16.81
C ASP A 192 -3.14 -12.88 -16.64
N PRO A 193 -1.84 -13.27 -16.69
CA PRO A 193 -0.72 -12.36 -16.50
C PRO A 193 -0.74 -11.10 -17.36
N VAL A 194 -1.14 -11.21 -18.63
CA VAL A 194 -1.19 -10.06 -19.55
C VAL A 194 -2.34 -9.14 -19.17
N ALA A 195 -3.54 -9.69 -18.94
CA ALA A 195 -4.70 -8.91 -18.54
C ALA A 195 -4.47 -8.19 -17.21
N GLY A 196 -3.96 -8.89 -16.20
CA GLY A 196 -3.67 -8.31 -14.89
C GLY A 196 -2.57 -7.27 -14.93
N PHE A 197 -1.51 -7.47 -15.73
CA PHE A 197 -0.49 -6.46 -15.96
C PHE A 197 -1.06 -5.18 -16.59
N LEU A 198 -1.87 -5.31 -17.65
CA LEU A 198 -2.48 -4.16 -18.33
C LEU A 198 -3.37 -3.35 -17.38
N VAL A 199 -4.23 -4.03 -16.61
CA VAL A 199 -5.11 -3.36 -15.63
C VAL A 199 -4.29 -2.67 -14.54
N ALA A 200 -3.24 -3.31 -14.01
CA ALA A 200 -2.39 -2.72 -12.99
C ALA A 200 -1.62 -1.50 -13.49
N VAL A 201 -1.10 -1.54 -14.73
CA VAL A 201 -0.42 -0.39 -15.35
C VAL A 201 -1.40 0.76 -15.60
N LEU A 202 -2.59 0.48 -16.13
CA LEU A 202 -3.62 1.51 -16.33
C LEU A 202 -4.02 2.17 -15.00
N ALA A 203 -4.20 1.37 -13.95
CA ALA A 203 -4.45 1.89 -12.61
C ALA A 203 -3.30 2.78 -12.12
N LEU A 204 -2.05 2.37 -12.31
CA LEU A 204 -0.89 3.21 -11.98
C LEU A 204 -0.90 4.54 -12.74
N LEU A 205 -1.16 4.50 -14.05
CA LEU A 205 -1.21 5.70 -14.89
C LEU A 205 -2.31 6.67 -14.47
N VAL A 206 -3.46 6.18 -14.00
CA VAL A 206 -4.56 7.03 -13.49
C VAL A 206 -4.26 7.58 -12.11
N THR A 207 -3.59 6.81 -11.25
CA THR A 207 -3.32 7.23 -9.85
C THR A 207 -2.23 8.29 -9.74
N ILE A 208 -1.30 8.38 -10.68
CA ILE A 208 -0.28 9.44 -10.72
C ILE A 208 -0.91 10.84 -10.83
N PRO A 209 -1.72 11.18 -11.85
CA PRO A 209 -2.37 12.50 -11.93
C PRO A 209 -3.36 12.73 -10.81
N MET A 210 -4.05 11.68 -10.31
CA MET A 210 -4.91 11.77 -9.13
C MET A 210 -4.13 12.26 -7.91
N LEU A 211 -2.98 11.65 -7.62
CA LEU A 211 -2.11 12.02 -6.50
C LEU A 211 -1.53 13.44 -6.66
N ILE A 212 -1.10 13.80 -7.87
CA ILE A 212 -0.61 15.15 -8.16
C ILE A 212 -1.74 16.18 -7.93
N GLY A 213 -2.95 15.89 -8.40
CA GLY A 213 -4.13 16.74 -8.26
C GLY A 213 -4.54 16.91 -6.80
N SER A 214 -4.68 15.81 -6.04
CA SER A 214 -5.04 15.84 -4.62
C SER A 214 -4.01 16.60 -3.78
N ARG A 215 -2.72 16.43 -4.09
CA ARG A 215 -1.63 17.19 -3.45
C ARG A 215 -1.74 18.68 -3.75
N LYS A 216 -1.92 19.05 -5.02
CA LYS A 216 -2.08 20.47 -5.42
C LYS A 216 -3.28 21.10 -4.72
N LEU A 217 -4.41 20.39 -4.66
CA LEU A 217 -5.62 20.85 -3.98
C LEU A 217 -5.37 21.05 -2.47
N ALA A 218 -4.72 20.10 -1.81
CA ALA A 218 -4.38 20.20 -0.38
C ALA A 218 -3.43 21.37 -0.08
N LEU A 219 -2.46 21.62 -0.95
CA LEU A 219 -1.53 22.76 -0.80
C LEU A 219 -2.22 24.11 -1.07
N ALA A 220 -3.07 24.19 -2.09
CA ALA A 220 -3.79 25.40 -2.45
C ALA A 220 -4.84 25.79 -1.41
N ALA A 221 -5.47 24.81 -0.76
CA ALA A 221 -6.44 25.06 0.29
C ALA A 221 -5.82 25.77 1.52
N GLY A 222 -4.51 25.60 1.76
CA GLY A 222 -3.76 26.22 2.87
C GLY A 222 -4.39 26.00 4.26
N PRO A 223 -3.77 26.44 5.36
CA PRO A 223 -4.54 26.63 6.59
C PRO A 223 -5.51 27.79 6.30
N ALA A 224 -6.81 27.51 6.18
CA ALA A 224 -7.81 28.57 6.12
C ALA A 224 -7.53 29.54 7.27
N ARG A 225 -7.15 30.77 6.91
CA ARG A 225 -6.97 31.89 7.84
C ARG A 225 -8.33 32.11 8.50
N ILE A 226 -8.38 31.89 9.81
CA ILE A 226 -9.36 32.52 10.69
C ILE A 226 -8.55 33.54 11.48
#